data_AF-A0A3R8RSF6-F1
#
_entry.id   AF-A0A3R8RSF6-F1
#
_cell.length_a   1.000
_cell.length_b   1.000
_cell.length_c   1.000
_cell.angle_alpha   90.00
_cell.angle_beta   90.00
_cell.angle_gamma   90.00
#
_symmetry.space_group_name_H-M   'P 1'
#
loop_
_entity.id
_entity.type
_entity.pdbx_description
1 polymer ?
#
loop_
_entity_poly.entity_id
_entity_poly.type
_entity_poly.pdbx_seq_one_letter_code
_entity_poly.pdbx_strand_id
1 'polypeptide(L)'
;MTRHSRSRTAAAVAATAFLATATPLIGAATASATPAGGCQTATVQYRLVDSDGKPVDADWTSQGGFHQWSSAPGTVEVRLAPGQKVGEGCKYPVSLAEYTTEGPNWYTSGLQTLVDHATVYLTAADLPGADEAKQTWQKLSVKAPDCYGQIDLYGDDVIYDGGSGEGHGPAPYQPDNVVTPYHLIAAWNGGDKSCSPEQPNSPTPPPS
;
A
#
# COMPACT_ATOMS: atom_id res chain seq x y z
N MET A 1 -45.09 -8.96 -47.94
CA MET A 1 -46.54 -9.24 -48.11
C MET A 1 -46.88 -10.57 -47.42
N THR A 2 -48.17 -10.93 -47.32
CA THR A 2 -48.71 -11.94 -46.39
C THR A 2 -48.86 -13.36 -46.94
N ARG A 3 -48.71 -14.35 -46.03
CA ARG A 3 -49.37 -15.68 -45.90
C ARG A 3 -48.73 -16.36 -44.67
N HIS A 4 -49.34 -16.63 -43.50
CA HIS A 4 -50.72 -16.87 -43.04
C HIS A 4 -51.31 -18.26 -43.33
N SER A 5 -51.10 -19.19 -42.38
CA SER A 5 -51.98 -20.33 -41.99
C SER A 5 -51.54 -20.73 -40.55
N ARG A 6 -52.36 -20.96 -39.51
CA ARG A 6 -53.57 -21.79 -39.31
C ARG A 6 -53.32 -23.28 -39.59
N SER A 7 -53.79 -24.28 -38.83
CA SER A 7 -54.35 -24.42 -37.45
C SER A 7 -54.42 -25.97 -37.16
N ARG A 8 -55.00 -26.62 -36.14
CA ARG A 8 -55.89 -26.29 -34.99
C ARG A 8 -55.90 -27.47 -33.99
N THR A 9 -56.18 -27.23 -32.69
CA THR A 9 -56.66 -28.23 -31.68
C THR A 9 -55.72 -29.42 -31.35
N ALA A 10 -55.90 -30.22 -30.29
CA ALA A 10 -56.94 -30.31 -29.25
C ALA A 10 -56.33 -30.48 -27.83
N ALA A 11 -57.17 -30.52 -26.79
CA ALA A 11 -56.74 -30.67 -25.39
C ALA A 11 -56.60 -32.12 -24.92
N ALA A 12 -55.83 -32.32 -23.85
CA ALA A 12 -55.91 -33.51 -22.99
C ALA A 12 -56.02 -33.05 -21.53
N VAL A 13 -57.13 -33.41 -20.86
CA VAL A 13 -57.32 -33.20 -19.41
C VAL A 13 -56.95 -34.50 -18.70
N ALA A 14 -56.08 -34.44 -17.70
CA ALA A 14 -55.70 -35.62 -16.91
C ALA A 14 -55.53 -35.28 -15.42
N ALA A 15 -56.36 -35.93 -14.60
CA ALA A 15 -56.24 -36.22 -13.17
C ALA A 15 -55.42 -35.28 -12.26
N THR A 16 -56.11 -34.66 -11.31
CA THR A 16 -55.53 -34.25 -10.02
C THR A 16 -54.97 -35.46 -9.27
N ALA A 17 -53.70 -35.41 -8.87
CA ALA A 17 -53.14 -36.29 -7.84
C ALA A 17 -52.76 -35.44 -6.63
N PHE A 18 -53.45 -35.63 -5.49
CA PHE A 18 -53.09 -34.99 -4.22
C PHE A 18 -51.84 -35.67 -3.64
N LEU A 19 -50.66 -35.20 -4.05
CA LEU A 19 -49.44 -35.43 -3.28
C LEU A 19 -49.41 -34.44 -2.13
N ALA A 20 -49.59 -34.96 -0.91
CA ALA A 20 -49.36 -34.20 0.32
C ALA A 20 -47.85 -34.00 0.53
N THR A 21 -47.25 -33.11 -0.27
CA THR A 21 -45.87 -32.66 -0.06
C THR A 21 -45.84 -31.88 1.24
N ALA A 22 -45.31 -32.49 2.30
CA ALA A 22 -44.97 -31.78 3.52
C ALA A 22 -44.02 -30.63 3.12
N THR A 23 -44.47 -29.39 3.31
CA THR A 23 -43.63 -28.22 3.06
C THR A 23 -42.46 -28.29 4.03
N PRO A 24 -41.20 -28.42 3.56
CA PRO A 24 -40.09 -28.02 4.40
C PRO A 24 -40.33 -26.55 4.72
N LEU A 25 -40.37 -26.20 6.00
CA LEU A 25 -40.19 -24.83 6.44
C LEU A 25 -38.74 -24.48 6.09
N ILE A 26 -38.53 -24.03 4.85
CA ILE A 26 -37.30 -23.38 4.41
C ILE A 26 -37.26 -22.09 5.24
N GLY A 27 -36.64 -22.18 6.40
CA GLY A 27 -36.34 -21.02 7.23
C GLY A 27 -35.64 -20.00 6.35
N ALA A 28 -36.01 -18.73 6.49
CA ALA A 28 -35.45 -17.66 5.68
C ALA A 28 -33.95 -17.57 5.99
N ALA A 29 -33.14 -18.29 5.22
CA ALA A 29 -31.71 -18.12 5.18
C ALA A 29 -31.48 -16.66 4.80
N THR A 30 -30.97 -15.88 5.75
CA THR A 30 -30.59 -14.50 5.50
C THR A 30 -29.59 -14.55 4.36
N ALA A 31 -29.99 -14.03 3.19
CA ALA A 31 -29.11 -13.88 2.06
C ALA A 31 -28.07 -12.82 2.45
N SER A 32 -27.00 -13.28 3.10
CA SER A 32 -25.83 -12.49 3.43
C SER A 32 -25.22 -12.02 2.12
N ALA A 33 -25.68 -10.84 1.67
CA ALA A 33 -25.14 -10.19 0.50
C ALA A 33 -23.66 -9.91 0.79
N THR A 34 -22.77 -10.70 0.21
CA THR A 34 -21.33 -10.47 0.26
C THR A 34 -21.10 -9.01 -0.15
N PRO A 35 -20.47 -8.17 0.69
CA PRO A 35 -20.33 -6.75 0.41
C PRO A 35 -19.78 -6.54 -1.00
N ALA A 36 -20.51 -5.78 -1.82
CA ALA A 36 -20.30 -5.70 -3.26
C ALA A 36 -19.09 -4.82 -3.62
N GLY A 37 -17.90 -5.33 -3.31
CA GLY A 37 -16.62 -4.66 -3.50
C GLY A 37 -15.50 -5.36 -2.73
N GLY A 38 -14.94 -6.44 -3.32
CA GLY A 38 -13.64 -6.95 -2.88
C GLY A 38 -12.55 -5.89 -3.08
N CYS A 39 -11.47 -5.95 -2.31
CA CYS A 39 -10.46 -4.89 -2.26
C CYS A 39 -9.81 -4.65 -3.64
N GLN A 40 -10.19 -3.55 -4.28
CA GLN A 40 -9.56 -3.05 -5.51
C GLN A 40 -8.31 -2.24 -5.16
N THR A 41 -7.34 -2.14 -6.06
CA THR A 41 -6.18 -1.26 -5.88
C THR A 41 -6.63 0.18 -5.59
N ALA A 42 -6.18 0.74 -4.47
CA ALA A 42 -6.38 2.15 -4.13
C ALA A 42 -5.17 3.00 -4.56
N THR A 43 -5.34 4.32 -4.63
CA THR A 43 -4.23 5.25 -4.88
C THR A 43 -3.90 5.97 -3.59
N VAL A 44 -2.63 5.92 -3.19
CA VAL A 44 -2.12 6.66 -2.03
C VAL A 44 -1.92 8.13 -2.40
N GLN A 45 -2.25 9.02 -1.48
CA GLN A 45 -1.74 10.38 -1.44
C GLN A 45 -0.75 10.52 -0.29
N TYR A 46 0.35 11.24 -0.52
CA TYR A 46 1.35 11.53 0.50
C TYR A 46 1.68 13.02 0.57
N ARG A 47 2.32 13.44 1.67
CA ARG A 47 3.04 14.71 1.80
C ARG A 47 4.18 14.59 2.81
N LEU A 48 5.24 15.34 2.60
CA LEU A 48 6.36 15.44 3.55
C LEU A 48 6.01 16.39 4.70
N VAL A 49 6.42 16.07 5.93
CA VAL A 49 6.28 16.97 7.08
C VAL A 49 7.57 17.12 7.89
N ASP A 50 7.73 18.28 8.52
CA ASP A 50 8.84 18.59 9.43
C ASP A 50 8.69 17.89 10.80
N SER A 51 9.66 18.11 11.69
CA SER A 51 9.65 17.59 13.07
C SER A 51 8.49 18.09 13.94
N ASP A 52 7.88 19.23 13.57
CA ASP A 52 6.72 19.80 14.24
C ASP A 52 5.40 19.27 13.63
N GLY A 53 5.47 18.46 12.57
CA GLY A 53 4.33 17.92 11.84
C GLY A 53 3.71 18.88 10.81
N LYS A 54 4.43 19.91 10.37
CA LYS A 54 3.98 20.87 9.34
C LYS A 54 4.39 20.40 7.94
N PRO A 55 3.56 20.55 6.90
CA PRO A 55 3.96 20.28 5.52
C PRO A 55 5.20 21.07 5.09
N VAL A 56 6.15 20.39 4.46
CA VAL A 56 7.42 21.00 3.98
C VAL A 56 7.23 21.70 2.63
N ASP A 57 6.43 21.11 1.75
CA ASP A 57 6.19 21.53 0.37
C ASP A 57 4.68 21.70 0.10
N ALA A 58 4.24 21.55 -1.16
CA ALA A 58 2.84 21.55 -1.56
C ALA A 58 2.01 20.48 -0.83
N ASP A 59 0.68 20.71 -0.77
CA ASP A 59 -0.26 19.79 -0.17
C ASP A 59 -0.45 18.49 -0.99
N TRP A 60 -1.06 17.48 -0.37
CA TRP A 60 -1.26 16.09 -0.83
C TRP A 60 -1.11 15.78 -2.32
N THR A 61 -0.10 14.96 -2.66
CA THR A 61 0.17 14.49 -4.03
C THR A 61 0.04 12.96 -4.16
N SER A 62 -0.27 12.50 -5.37
CA SER A 62 -0.13 11.09 -5.81
C SER A 62 0.89 10.94 -6.95
N GLN A 63 1.64 12.00 -7.27
CA GLN A 63 2.69 11.93 -8.27
C GLN A 63 3.90 11.21 -7.70
N GLY A 64 4.24 10.05 -8.24
CA GLY A 64 5.46 9.33 -7.87
C GLY A 64 6.71 9.84 -8.60
N GLY A 65 7.88 9.32 -8.19
CA GLY A 65 9.16 9.58 -8.87
C GLY A 65 10.38 9.55 -7.95
N PHE A 66 11.53 9.91 -8.53
CA PHE A 66 12.80 10.09 -7.84
C PHE A 66 13.05 11.58 -7.60
N HIS A 67 13.38 11.93 -6.37
CA HIS A 67 13.52 13.30 -5.90
C HIS A 67 14.91 13.51 -5.25
N GLN A 68 15.48 14.68 -5.44
CA GLN A 68 16.67 15.11 -4.71
C GLN A 68 16.22 15.97 -3.51
N TRP A 69 16.57 15.59 -2.28
CA TRP A 69 16.22 16.39 -1.10
C TRP A 69 17.21 17.53 -0.86
N SER A 70 16.69 18.65 -0.35
CA SER A 70 17.47 19.71 0.30
C SER A 70 17.71 19.41 1.79
N SER A 71 16.77 18.72 2.43
CA SER A 71 16.84 18.18 3.80
C SER A 71 16.10 16.85 3.88
N ALA A 72 16.66 15.85 4.57
CA ALA A 72 16.18 14.48 4.50
C ALA A 72 14.77 14.30 5.11
N PRO A 73 13.82 13.66 4.41
CA PRO A 73 12.41 13.57 4.82
C PRO A 73 12.15 12.42 5.79
N GLY A 74 12.57 12.54 7.04
CA GLY A 74 12.36 11.51 8.07
C GLY A 74 10.90 11.24 8.48
N THR A 75 9.90 11.93 7.91
CA THR A 75 8.47 11.68 8.18
C THR A 75 7.59 12.04 6.99
N VAL A 76 6.63 11.15 6.69
CA VAL A 76 5.65 11.28 5.62
C VAL A 76 4.25 11.06 6.20
N GLU A 77 3.30 11.91 5.82
CA GLU A 77 1.87 11.69 6.09
C GLU A 77 1.22 11.07 4.84
N VAL A 78 0.41 10.03 5.04
CA VAL A 78 -0.17 9.21 3.96
C VAL A 78 -1.67 8.97 4.16
N ARG A 79 -2.41 8.93 3.06
CA ARG A 79 -3.87 8.69 3.03
C ARG A 79 -4.31 8.07 1.71
N LEU A 80 -5.57 7.71 1.58
CA LEU A 80 -6.16 7.30 0.31
C LEU A 80 -6.64 8.51 -0.49
N ALA A 81 -6.53 8.46 -1.81
CA ALA A 81 -6.94 9.55 -2.68
C ALA A 81 -8.47 9.79 -2.60
N PRO A 82 -8.92 11.06 -2.69
CA PRO A 82 -10.35 11.40 -2.57
C PRO A 82 -11.19 10.79 -3.70
N GLY A 83 -12.45 10.50 -3.41
CA GLY A 83 -13.43 9.95 -4.38
C GLY A 83 -13.32 8.44 -4.65
N GLN A 84 -12.38 7.74 -4.01
CA GLN A 84 -12.24 6.29 -4.13
C GLN A 84 -13.27 5.52 -3.29
N LYS A 85 -13.59 4.30 -3.71
CA LYS A 85 -14.47 3.37 -2.98
C LYS A 85 -13.65 2.26 -2.34
N VAL A 86 -13.55 2.30 -1.02
CA VAL A 86 -12.89 1.25 -0.22
C VAL A 86 -13.94 0.23 0.24
N GLY A 87 -13.63 -1.05 0.08
CA GLY A 87 -14.47 -2.14 0.60
C GLY A 87 -14.39 -2.26 2.12
N GLU A 88 -15.45 -2.76 2.75
CA GLU A 88 -15.45 -3.02 4.19
C GLU A 88 -14.37 -4.05 4.57
N GLY A 89 -13.58 -3.76 5.61
CA GLY A 89 -12.47 -4.60 6.05
C GLY A 89 -11.21 -4.55 5.17
N CYS A 90 -11.22 -3.82 4.04
CA CYS A 90 -10.04 -3.66 3.20
C CYS A 90 -8.94 -2.84 3.89
N LYS A 91 -7.70 -3.30 3.70
CA LYS A 91 -6.49 -2.64 4.14
C LYS A 91 -5.57 -2.42 2.95
N TYR A 92 -4.89 -1.29 2.94
CA TYR A 92 -3.86 -0.94 1.98
C TYR A 92 -2.57 -0.68 2.74
N PRO A 93 -1.62 -1.63 2.76
CA PRO A 93 -0.33 -1.39 3.37
C PRO A 93 0.40 -0.26 2.63
N VAL A 94 1.09 0.58 3.40
CA VAL A 94 2.01 1.61 2.92
C VAL A 94 3.20 1.60 3.86
N SER A 95 4.41 1.47 3.31
CA SER A 95 5.65 1.44 4.08
C SER A 95 6.58 2.59 3.73
N LEU A 96 7.46 2.92 4.67
CA LEU A 96 8.52 3.91 4.52
C LEU A 96 9.83 3.26 4.99
N ALA A 97 10.87 3.31 4.17
CA ALA A 97 12.17 2.70 4.43
C ALA A 97 13.29 3.75 4.39
N GLU A 98 14.28 3.66 5.29
CA GLU A 98 15.54 4.41 5.24
C GLU A 98 16.69 3.50 4.80
N TYR A 99 17.49 3.95 3.83
CA TYR A 99 18.70 3.28 3.38
C TYR A 99 19.91 4.20 3.48
N THR A 100 21.05 3.63 3.89
CA THR A 100 22.36 4.19 3.53
C THR A 100 22.67 3.90 2.06
N THR A 101 23.34 4.83 1.38
CA THR A 101 23.74 4.71 -0.04
C THR A 101 25.23 5.04 -0.26
N GLU A 102 25.78 4.58 -1.38
CA GLU A 102 27.17 4.86 -1.76
C GLU A 102 27.37 6.29 -2.28
N GLY A 103 26.29 6.98 -2.68
CA GLY A 103 26.31 8.33 -3.24
C GLY A 103 24.98 9.09 -3.12
N PRO A 104 25.01 10.43 -3.32
CA PRO A 104 23.96 11.36 -2.87
C PRO A 104 22.71 11.46 -3.77
N ASN A 105 22.62 10.71 -4.86
CA ASN A 105 21.50 10.78 -5.81
C ASN A 105 21.26 9.40 -6.43
N TRP A 106 20.05 9.18 -6.97
CA TRP A 106 19.64 7.91 -7.58
C TRP A 106 20.71 7.24 -8.44
N TYR A 107 21.27 7.96 -9.43
CA TYR A 107 22.24 7.43 -10.40
C TYR A 107 23.57 6.97 -9.79
N THR A 108 23.88 7.42 -8.57
CA THR A 108 25.09 7.07 -7.82
C THR A 108 24.76 6.39 -6.48
N SER A 109 23.51 5.94 -6.27
CA SER A 109 23.07 5.40 -4.99
C SER A 109 23.74 4.06 -4.65
N GLY A 110 24.14 3.28 -5.67
CA GLY A 110 24.96 2.09 -5.48
C GLY A 110 24.21 0.97 -4.79
N LEU A 111 24.91 0.25 -3.91
CA LEU A 111 24.27 -0.65 -2.94
C LEU A 111 23.54 0.14 -1.86
N GLN A 112 22.25 -0.16 -1.69
CA GLN A 112 21.42 0.45 -0.66
C GLN A 112 21.24 -0.54 0.51
N THR A 113 21.59 -0.12 1.73
CA THR A 113 21.49 -0.98 2.93
C THR A 113 20.47 -0.39 3.89
N LEU A 114 19.43 -1.18 4.18
CA LEU A 114 18.30 -0.78 5.03
C LEU A 114 18.77 -0.47 6.46
N VAL A 115 18.22 0.60 7.04
CA VAL A 115 18.53 1.09 8.39
C VAL A 115 17.30 1.12 9.28
N ASP A 116 16.16 1.57 8.75
CA ASP A 116 14.91 1.71 9.49
C ASP A 116 13.71 1.52 8.56
N HIS A 117 12.58 1.07 9.10
CA HIS A 117 11.39 0.73 8.33
C HIS A 117 10.11 0.85 9.17
N ALA A 118 9.13 1.58 8.63
CA ALA A 118 7.80 1.75 9.23
C ALA A 118 6.70 1.30 8.25
N THR A 119 5.56 0.87 8.79
CA THR A 119 4.39 0.43 7.99
C THR A 119 3.10 0.90 8.63
N VAL A 120 2.15 1.35 7.81
CA VAL A 120 0.77 1.64 8.18
C VAL A 120 -0.20 0.89 7.27
N TYR A 121 -1.45 0.72 7.72
CA TYR A 121 -2.50 0.06 6.95
C TYR A 121 -3.66 1.03 6.78
N LEU A 122 -3.76 1.62 5.59
CA LEU A 122 -4.82 2.57 5.25
C LEU A 122 -6.14 1.83 4.98
N THR A 123 -7.25 2.49 5.31
CA THR A 123 -8.60 1.95 5.34
C THR A 123 -9.62 2.99 4.84
N ALA A 124 -10.92 2.67 4.87
CA ALA A 124 -11.97 3.64 4.56
C ALA A 124 -11.99 4.87 5.49
N ALA A 125 -11.38 4.80 6.69
CA ALA A 125 -11.24 5.95 7.57
C ALA A 125 -10.19 6.96 7.08
N ASP A 126 -9.26 6.52 6.24
CA ASP A 126 -8.15 7.29 5.69
C ASP A 126 -8.50 7.93 4.33
N LEU A 127 -9.80 8.08 4.06
CA LEU A 127 -10.33 8.85 2.93
C LEU A 127 -10.66 10.28 3.37
N PRO A 128 -10.27 11.32 2.60
CA PRO A 128 -10.68 12.70 2.83
C PRO A 128 -12.22 12.82 2.92
N GLY A 129 -12.72 13.40 4.01
CA GLY A 129 -14.15 13.56 4.25
C GLY A 129 -14.88 12.31 4.78
N ALA A 130 -14.17 11.25 5.17
CA ALA A 130 -14.80 10.10 5.84
C ALA A 130 -15.42 10.48 7.20
N ASP A 131 -14.80 11.41 7.93
CA ASP A 131 -15.33 12.07 9.12
C ASP A 131 -14.57 13.39 9.31
N GLU A 132 -15.25 14.55 9.25
CA GLU A 132 -14.60 15.86 9.38
C GLU A 132 -14.07 16.17 10.80
N ALA A 133 -14.49 15.41 11.81
CA ALA A 133 -13.98 15.52 13.18
C ALA A 133 -12.79 14.59 13.47
N LYS A 134 -12.32 13.80 12.48
CA LYS A 134 -11.20 12.86 12.65
C LYS A 134 -10.05 13.14 11.68
N GLN A 135 -8.88 12.67 12.08
CA GLN A 135 -7.72 12.57 11.21
C GLN A 135 -8.00 11.53 10.12
N THR A 136 -7.88 11.94 8.85
CA THR A 136 -8.15 11.11 7.65
C THR A 136 -6.85 10.75 6.93
N TRP A 137 -5.80 10.48 7.71
CA TRP A 137 -4.44 10.16 7.28
C TRP A 137 -3.64 9.52 8.42
N GLN A 138 -2.60 8.76 8.08
CA GLN A 138 -1.67 8.13 9.02
C GLN A 138 -0.24 8.67 8.81
N LYS A 139 0.62 8.47 9.81
CA LYS A 139 2.01 8.97 9.81
C LYS A 139 2.99 7.81 9.73
N LEU A 140 3.91 7.89 8.79
CA LEU A 140 5.11 7.07 8.69
C LEU A 140 6.31 7.91 9.09
N SER A 141 7.14 7.41 10.00
CA SER A 141 8.39 8.05 10.41
C SER A 141 9.48 7.01 10.41
N VAL A 142 10.65 7.39 9.88
CA VAL A 142 11.90 6.63 9.96
C VAL A 142 13.00 7.55 10.45
N LYS A 143 14.11 6.98 10.90
CA LYS A 143 15.37 7.71 11.10
C LYS A 143 15.67 8.59 9.87
N ALA A 144 16.05 9.84 10.11
CA ALA A 144 16.50 10.73 9.04
C ALA A 144 18.00 10.47 8.76
N PRO A 145 18.41 10.23 7.50
CA PRO A 145 19.82 10.08 7.13
C PRO A 145 20.64 11.31 7.50
N ASP A 146 21.77 11.09 8.17
CA ASP A 146 22.79 12.11 8.41
C ASP A 146 23.93 12.08 7.39
N CYS A 147 23.89 11.13 6.44
CA CYS A 147 24.90 10.88 5.39
C CYS A 147 24.20 10.61 4.04
N TYR A 148 24.95 10.12 3.03
CA TYR A 148 24.37 9.64 1.77
C TYR A 148 23.30 8.59 2.02
N GLY A 149 22.07 8.85 1.58
CA GLY A 149 20.97 7.93 1.79
C GLY A 149 19.87 8.00 0.75
N GLN A 150 18.90 7.11 0.93
CA GLN A 150 17.62 7.09 0.25
C GLN A 150 16.50 6.90 1.29
N ILE A 151 15.36 7.55 1.06
CA ILE A 151 14.11 7.22 1.73
C ILE A 151 13.11 6.83 0.65
N ASP A 152 12.49 5.67 0.79
CA ASP A 152 11.49 5.16 -0.15
C ASP A 152 10.13 5.00 0.53
N LEU A 153 9.08 5.42 -0.17
CA LEU A 153 7.68 5.19 0.17
C LEU A 153 7.11 4.11 -0.78
N TYR A 154 6.71 2.95 -0.25
CA TYR A 154 6.11 1.86 -1.03
C TYR A 154 4.61 1.71 -0.74
N GLY A 155 3.86 1.23 -1.74
CA GLY A 155 2.45 0.85 -1.64
C GLY A 155 2.23 -0.61 -1.24
N ASP A 156 3.14 -1.17 -0.42
CA ASP A 156 3.07 -2.51 0.16
C ASP A 156 3.65 -2.51 1.60
N ASP A 157 3.79 -3.70 2.19
CA ASP A 157 4.40 -3.97 3.49
C ASP A 157 5.68 -4.85 3.37
N VAL A 158 6.34 -4.83 2.21
CA VAL A 158 7.56 -5.63 1.94
C VAL A 158 8.81 -4.90 2.43
N ILE A 159 9.64 -5.63 3.18
CA ILE A 159 10.94 -5.17 3.65
C ILE A 159 11.98 -5.45 2.56
N TYR A 160 12.35 -4.43 1.78
CA TYR A 160 13.34 -4.53 0.71
C TYR A 160 14.78 -4.46 1.24
N ASP A 161 15.18 -5.43 2.06
CA ASP A 161 16.50 -5.51 2.71
C ASP A 161 17.51 -6.45 2.01
N GLY A 162 17.10 -7.15 0.95
CA GLY A 162 17.91 -8.20 0.31
C GLY A 162 17.85 -9.56 1.02
N GLY A 163 16.98 -9.69 2.02
CA GLY A 163 16.67 -10.94 2.70
C GLY A 163 15.94 -11.95 1.81
N SER A 164 15.63 -13.11 2.39
CA SER A 164 14.90 -14.19 1.70
C SER A 164 13.86 -14.80 2.63
N GLY A 165 12.61 -14.81 2.19
CA GLY A 165 11.49 -15.29 2.96
C GLY A 165 10.18 -14.61 2.56
N GLU A 166 9.12 -14.91 3.28
CA GLU A 166 7.88 -14.15 3.23
C GLU A 166 8.10 -12.77 3.88
N GLY A 167 7.57 -11.70 3.28
CA GLY A 167 7.75 -10.31 3.73
C GLY A 167 9.07 -9.64 3.35
N HIS A 168 10.05 -10.37 2.79
CA HIS A 168 11.34 -9.82 2.36
C HIS A 168 11.42 -9.65 0.83
N GLY A 169 12.09 -8.58 0.39
CA GLY A 169 12.34 -8.26 -1.02
C GLY A 169 13.81 -7.94 -1.32
N PRO A 170 14.23 -7.93 -2.59
CA PRO A 170 15.59 -7.56 -2.97
C PRO A 170 15.86 -6.09 -2.62
N ALA A 171 17.02 -5.82 -2.02
CA ALA A 171 17.45 -4.45 -1.73
C ALA A 171 17.54 -3.61 -3.02
N PRO A 172 17.18 -2.31 -2.98
CA PRO A 172 17.35 -1.43 -4.13
C PRO A 172 18.81 -1.34 -4.57
N TYR A 173 19.03 -1.23 -5.88
CA TYR A 173 20.35 -1.13 -6.48
C TYR A 173 20.35 -0.27 -7.75
N GLN A 174 21.48 0.38 -8.01
CA GLN A 174 21.80 1.11 -9.24
C GLN A 174 23.33 1.03 -9.42
N PRO A 175 23.89 0.70 -10.61
CA PRO A 175 23.28 0.87 -11.93
C PRO A 175 22.85 -0.40 -12.68
N ASP A 176 23.43 -1.58 -12.41
CA ASP A 176 23.39 -2.69 -13.37
C ASP A 176 22.06 -3.46 -13.44
N ASN A 177 21.15 -3.21 -12.51
CA ASN A 177 19.71 -3.42 -12.69
C ASN A 177 18.98 -2.34 -11.90
N VAL A 178 17.97 -1.69 -12.52
CA VAL A 178 17.04 -0.80 -11.83
C VAL A 178 16.10 -1.65 -10.98
N VAL A 179 16.57 -2.06 -9.80
CA VAL A 179 15.75 -2.78 -8.80
C VAL A 179 14.97 -1.76 -8.00
N THR A 180 14.07 -1.06 -8.68
CA THR A 180 13.05 -0.21 -8.06
C THR A 180 11.84 -1.10 -7.80
N PRO A 181 11.43 -1.33 -6.53
CA PRO A 181 10.26 -2.14 -6.22
C PRO A 181 9.02 -1.77 -7.01
N TYR A 182 8.24 -2.78 -7.42
CA TYR A 182 7.05 -2.59 -8.27
C TYR A 182 5.98 -1.68 -7.65
N HIS A 183 6.01 -1.53 -6.32
CA HIS A 183 5.11 -0.68 -5.55
C HIS A 183 5.77 0.63 -5.04
N LEU A 184 6.97 0.99 -5.51
CA LEU A 184 7.59 2.28 -5.18
C LEU A 184 6.70 3.43 -5.64
N ILE A 185 6.21 4.20 -4.67
CA ILE A 185 5.43 5.42 -4.91
C ILE A 185 6.41 6.57 -5.17
N ALA A 186 7.30 6.85 -4.21
CA ALA A 186 8.27 7.93 -4.33
C ALA A 186 9.55 7.59 -3.58
N ALA A 187 10.68 8.04 -4.14
CA ALA A 187 12.02 7.91 -3.57
C ALA A 187 12.63 9.30 -3.43
N TRP A 188 13.32 9.57 -2.32
CA TRP A 188 14.13 10.77 -2.12
C TRP A 188 15.58 10.38 -1.83
N ASN A 189 16.54 11.05 -2.47
CA ASN A 189 17.98 10.89 -2.21
C ASN A 189 18.64 12.20 -1.76
N GLY A 190 19.74 12.09 -1.03
CA GLY A 190 20.60 13.22 -0.72
C GLY A 190 21.72 12.87 0.26
N GLY A 191 22.15 13.86 1.03
CA GLY A 191 23.34 13.80 1.89
C GLY A 191 24.57 14.44 1.25
N ASP A 192 25.55 14.82 2.07
CA ASP A 192 26.75 15.57 1.68
C ASP A 192 28.08 14.81 1.91
N LYS A 193 28.03 13.72 2.67
CA LYS A 193 29.15 12.82 3.02
C LYS A 193 28.75 11.36 2.88
N SER A 194 29.70 10.49 2.53
CA SER A 194 29.54 9.04 2.66
C SER A 194 29.24 8.66 4.10
N CYS A 195 28.40 7.64 4.30
CA CYS A 195 28.18 7.06 5.62
C CYS A 195 29.48 6.41 6.12
N SER A 196 29.80 6.61 7.40
CA SER A 196 30.84 5.80 8.04
C SER A 196 30.30 4.38 8.18
N PRO A 197 31.09 3.32 7.90
CA PRO A 197 30.71 1.98 8.32
C PRO A 197 30.50 1.98 9.84
N GLU A 198 29.43 1.34 10.31
CA GLU A 198 29.19 1.19 11.74
C GLU A 198 30.31 0.32 12.32
N GLN A 199 31.13 0.90 13.19
CA GLN A 199 32.30 0.22 13.73
C GLN A 199 31.81 -0.90 14.66
N PRO A 200 32.06 -2.20 14.34
CA PRO A 200 31.50 -3.29 15.11
C PRO A 200 31.97 -3.21 16.56
N ASN A 201 31.01 -3.22 17.49
CA ASN A 201 31.26 -3.11 18.92
C ASN A 201 32.23 -4.20 19.39
N SER A 202 33.49 -3.83 19.57
CA SER A 202 34.57 -4.78 19.89
C SER A 202 34.27 -5.45 21.23
N PRO A 203 34.23 -6.78 21.31
CA PRO A 203 33.79 -7.47 22.51
C PRO A 203 34.79 -7.23 23.66
N THR A 204 34.30 -6.65 24.75
CA THR A 204 35.07 -6.48 25.99
C THR A 204 35.62 -7.84 26.43
N PRO A 205 36.94 -8.04 26.53
CA PRO A 205 37.49 -9.31 26.98
C PRO A 205 37.10 -9.57 28.44
N PRO A 206 36.79 -10.83 28.82
CA PRO A 206 36.49 -11.15 30.21
C PRO A 206 37.72 -10.91 31.11
N PRO A 207 37.52 -10.54 32.39
CA PRO A 207 38.63 -10.37 33.32
C PRO A 207 39.33 -11.70 33.63
N SER A 208 40.65 -11.61 33.83
CA SER A 208 41.54 -12.71 34.22
C SER A 208 41.57 -13.01 35.72
#